data_AF-A0A812SGB0-F1
#
_entry.id   AF-A0A812SGB0-F1
#
_cell.length_a   1.000
_cell.length_b   1.000
_cell.length_c   1.000
_cell.angle_alpha   90.00
_cell.angle_beta   90.00
_cell.angle_gamma   90.00
#
_symmetry.space_group_name_H-M   'P 1'
#
loop_
_entity.id
_entity.type
_entity.pdbx_description
1 polymer ?
#
loop_
_entity_poly.entity_id
_entity_poly.type
_entity_poly.pdbx_seq_one_letter_code
_entity_poly.pdbx_strand_id
1 'polypeptide(L)'
;LLLIQRVKSRRLEDLDGLVKILEEEILGYNLLPRVAIVAENGTSSWQQLPAMDQIALARQADIMVGPSGNELGLAAFMRESTWLVELMPQAVKDPLKRWSPTGRYEVTNCMERINGNPGSLVGHVALRAQVYHLCMNVNRGRFFEVQELQHPHWRATPSLYIDFRALREVLALPLSVIQEDWKA
;
A
#
# COMPACT_ATOMS: atom_id res chain seq x y z
N LEU A 1 -2.18 -8.05 10.61
CA LEU A 1 -2.04 -7.26 9.36
C LEU A 1 -3.22 -6.32 9.21
N LEU A 2 -2.97 -5.05 8.91
CA LEU A 2 -4.00 -4.05 8.62
C LEU A 2 -4.01 -3.73 7.13
N LEU A 3 -5.13 -3.98 6.46
CA LEU A 3 -5.35 -3.65 5.06
C LEU A 3 -6.24 -2.41 4.95
N ILE A 4 -5.71 -1.34 4.35
CA ILE A 4 -6.45 -0.12 4.08
C ILE A 4 -7.03 -0.19 2.67
N GLN A 5 -8.35 -0.04 2.57
CA GLN A 5 -9.06 0.10 1.30
C GLN A 5 -9.54 1.55 1.13
N ARG A 6 -9.56 2.03 -0.12
CA ARG A 6 -10.16 3.33 -0.46
C ARG A 6 -11.45 3.14 -1.25
N VAL A 7 -12.39 4.06 -1.02
CA VAL A 7 -13.74 3.99 -1.62
C VAL A 7 -13.82 4.68 -2.99
N LYS A 8 -13.16 5.84 -3.14
CA LYS A 8 -13.35 6.72 -4.31
C LYS A 8 -12.27 6.60 -5.38
N SER A 9 -11.00 6.64 -4.97
CA SER A 9 -9.87 6.50 -5.89
C SER A 9 -8.84 5.57 -5.31
N ARG A 10 -8.12 4.88 -6.19
CA ARG A 10 -7.14 3.84 -5.87
C ARG A 10 -7.77 2.70 -5.08
N ARG A 11 -9.01 2.36 -5.44
CA ARG A 11 -9.75 1.24 -4.88
C ARG A 11 -9.12 -0.07 -5.33
N LEU A 12 -8.86 -0.98 -4.41
CA LEU A 12 -8.40 -2.34 -4.73
C LEU A 12 -9.54 -3.09 -5.45
N GLU A 13 -9.26 -3.67 -6.64
CA GLU A 13 -10.29 -4.33 -7.46
C GLU A 13 -10.70 -5.70 -6.93
N ASP A 14 -9.73 -6.53 -6.54
CA ASP A 14 -9.94 -7.89 -6.03
C ASP A 14 -9.57 -7.95 -4.55
N LEU A 15 -10.48 -7.43 -3.71
CA LEU A 15 -10.25 -7.35 -2.27
C LEU A 15 -10.29 -8.75 -1.63
N ASP A 16 -11.25 -9.59 -2.02
CA ASP A 16 -11.40 -10.95 -1.49
C ASP A 16 -10.19 -11.82 -1.85
N GLY A 17 -9.74 -11.77 -3.11
CA GLY A 17 -8.54 -12.45 -3.55
C GLY A 17 -7.31 -11.95 -2.81
N LEU A 18 -7.19 -10.64 -2.59
CA LEU A 18 -6.09 -10.08 -1.81
C LEU A 18 -6.10 -10.59 -0.37
N VAL A 19 -7.23 -10.56 0.32
CA VAL A 19 -7.36 -11.04 1.71
C VAL A 19 -6.96 -12.50 1.79
N LYS A 20 -7.46 -13.34 0.87
CA LYS A 20 -7.10 -14.75 0.79
C LYS A 20 -5.60 -14.95 0.66
N ILE A 21 -4.94 -14.20 -0.23
CA ILE A 21 -3.47 -14.28 -0.41
C ILE A 21 -2.74 -13.86 0.86
N LEU A 22 -3.18 -12.78 1.52
CA LEU A 22 -2.58 -12.32 2.77
C LEU A 22 -2.70 -13.37 3.87
N GLU A 23 -3.85 -14.00 4.02
CA GLU A 23 -4.08 -15.06 5.00
C GLU A 23 -3.24 -16.31 4.69
N GLU A 24 -3.21 -16.75 3.43
CA GLU A 24 -2.40 -17.89 2.98
C GLU A 24 -0.91 -17.68 3.26
N GLU A 25 -0.37 -16.50 2.95
CA GLU A 25 1.04 -16.19 3.21
C GLU A 25 1.31 -16.18 4.71
N ILE A 26 0.49 -15.52 5.53
CA ILE A 26 0.68 -15.49 6.99
C ILE A 26 0.67 -16.92 7.56
N LEU A 27 -0.26 -17.77 7.12
CA LEU A 27 -0.34 -19.18 7.52
C LEU A 27 0.91 -19.96 7.09
N GLY A 28 1.45 -19.68 5.89
CA GLY A 28 2.68 -20.30 5.39
C GLY A 28 3.90 -20.08 6.29
N TYR A 29 3.91 -18.99 7.07
CA TYR A 29 4.93 -18.70 8.08
C TYR A 29 4.55 -19.20 9.49
N ASN A 30 3.54 -20.07 9.64
CA ASN A 30 3.05 -20.58 10.92
C ASN A 30 2.58 -19.48 11.88
N LEU A 31 2.10 -18.36 11.34
CA LEU A 31 1.54 -17.26 12.11
C LEU A 31 0.00 -17.33 12.07
N LEU A 32 -0.67 -16.76 13.08
CA LEU A 32 -2.14 -16.67 13.09
C LEU A 32 -2.58 -15.47 12.23
N PRO A 33 -3.31 -15.69 11.11
CA PRO A 33 -3.81 -14.59 10.30
C PRO A 33 -4.82 -13.76 11.08
N ARG A 34 -4.55 -12.45 11.15
CA ARG A 34 -5.49 -11.43 11.59
C ARG A 34 -5.45 -10.31 10.58
N VAL A 35 -6.35 -10.36 9.60
CA VAL A 35 -6.50 -9.32 8.57
C VAL A 35 -7.68 -8.44 8.96
N ALA A 36 -7.40 -7.20 9.34
CA ALA A 36 -8.44 -6.19 9.52
C ALA A 36 -8.50 -5.36 8.24
N ILE A 37 -9.70 -5.20 7.67
CA ILE A 37 -9.94 -4.39 6.48
C ILE A 37 -10.71 -3.15 6.90
N VAL A 38 -10.18 -1.98 6.57
CA VAL A 38 -10.90 -0.72 6.79
C VAL A 38 -11.50 -0.25 5.48
N ALA A 39 -12.81 0.03 5.49
CA ALA A 39 -13.66 0.45 4.37
C ALA A 39 -14.10 -0.66 3.37
N GLU A 40 -14.29 -1.89 3.85
CA GLU A 40 -14.68 -3.07 3.05
C GLU A 40 -16.06 -2.96 2.36
N ASN A 41 -17.01 -2.18 2.91
CA ASN A 41 -18.43 -2.24 2.49
C ASN A 41 -19.04 -0.91 2.03
N GLY A 42 -18.23 0.07 1.62
CA GLY A 42 -18.73 1.41 1.27
C GLY A 42 -19.34 2.20 2.44
N THR A 43 -19.52 1.56 3.61
CA THR A 43 -19.78 2.18 4.90
C THR A 43 -18.48 2.73 5.47
N SER A 44 -18.55 4.02 5.82
CA SER A 44 -17.50 4.82 6.47
C SER A 44 -16.10 4.66 5.89
N SER A 45 -15.67 5.59 5.03
CA SER A 45 -14.23 5.77 4.77
C SER A 45 -13.50 5.74 6.11
N TRP A 46 -12.30 5.17 6.20
CA TRP A 46 -11.54 5.07 7.46
C TRP A 46 -11.56 6.38 8.30
N GLN A 47 -11.65 7.53 7.60
CA GLN A 47 -11.84 8.89 8.12
C GLN A 47 -13.03 9.09 9.07
N GLN A 48 -14.01 8.20 9.02
CA GLN A 48 -15.20 8.20 9.87
C GLN A 48 -15.03 7.35 11.13
N LEU A 49 -14.01 6.48 11.19
CA LEU A 49 -13.61 5.88 12.46
C LEU A 49 -13.12 6.99 13.41
N PRO A 50 -13.43 6.94 14.70
CA PRO A 50 -12.78 7.79 15.69
C PRO A 50 -11.26 7.71 15.55
N ALA A 51 -10.57 8.85 15.69
CA ALA A 51 -9.12 8.91 15.54
C ALA A 51 -8.40 7.90 16.46
N MET A 52 -8.92 7.70 17.68
CA MET A 52 -8.38 6.74 18.62
C MET A 52 -8.46 5.29 18.12
N ASP A 53 -9.53 4.92 17.42
CA ASP A 53 -9.70 3.58 16.87
C ASP A 53 -8.75 3.35 15.70
N GLN A 54 -8.57 4.36 14.85
CA GLN A 54 -7.59 4.33 13.75
C GLN A 54 -6.16 4.13 14.29
N ILE A 55 -5.80 4.88 15.34
CA ILE A 55 -4.51 4.77 16.02
C ILE A 55 -4.36 3.38 16.68
N ALA A 56 -5.41 2.88 17.35
CA ALA A 56 -5.37 1.59 18.01
C ALA A 56 -5.16 0.45 17.00
N LEU A 57 -5.80 0.49 15.83
CA LEU A 57 -5.60 -0.47 14.75
C LEU A 57 -4.16 -0.40 14.20
N ALA A 58 -3.64 0.81 13.95
CA ALA A 58 -2.27 0.99 13.47
C ALA A 58 -1.23 0.45 14.47
N ARG A 59 -1.38 0.74 15.76
CA ARG A 59 -0.49 0.24 16.83
C ARG A 59 -0.43 -1.28 16.93
N GLN A 60 -1.53 -1.95 16.61
CA GLN A 60 -1.65 -3.40 16.68
C GLN A 60 -1.13 -4.12 15.43
N ALA A 61 -0.89 -3.41 14.34
CA ALA A 61 -0.48 -4.01 13.08
C ALA A 61 1.04 -4.27 13.05
N ASP A 62 1.46 -5.50 12.78
CA ASP A 62 2.85 -5.83 12.42
C ASP A 62 3.17 -5.45 10.96
N ILE A 63 2.15 -5.53 10.10
CA ILE A 63 2.20 -5.16 8.70
C ILE A 63 0.96 -4.31 8.39
N MET A 64 1.17 -3.15 7.79
CA MET A 64 0.12 -2.30 7.22
C MET A 64 0.28 -2.27 5.70
N VAL A 65 -0.78 -2.57 4.96
CA VAL A 65 -0.80 -2.58 3.50
C VAL A 65 -1.90 -1.63 3.03
N GLY A 66 -1.65 -0.83 2.00
CA GLY A 66 -2.72 -0.04 1.43
C GLY A 66 -2.29 0.85 0.27
N PRO A 67 -3.25 1.49 -0.40
CA PRO A 67 -2.96 2.47 -1.45
C PRO A 67 -2.22 3.68 -0.87
N SER A 68 -1.28 4.21 -1.65
CA SER A 68 -0.53 5.44 -1.32
C SER A 68 -1.44 6.59 -0.85
N GLY A 69 -1.06 7.29 0.21
CA GLY A 69 -1.80 8.48 0.65
C GLY A 69 -1.65 8.84 2.13
N ASN A 70 -2.45 9.81 2.54
CA ASN A 70 -2.50 10.31 3.92
C ASN A 70 -2.95 9.22 4.90
N GLU A 71 -3.71 8.25 4.42
CA GLU A 71 -4.22 7.11 5.20
C GLU A 71 -3.08 6.24 5.74
N LEU A 72 -2.02 6.06 4.96
CA LEU A 72 -0.78 5.39 5.40
C LEU A 72 0.07 6.27 6.31
N GLY A 73 -0.30 7.54 6.52
CA GLY A 73 0.28 8.39 7.57
C GLY A 73 0.04 7.84 8.98
N LEU A 74 -0.90 6.89 9.14
CA LEU A 74 -1.06 6.09 10.35
C LEU A 74 0.19 5.31 10.75
N ALA A 75 1.15 5.12 9.83
CA ALA A 75 2.46 4.58 10.14
C ALA A 75 3.17 5.34 11.28
N ALA A 76 2.86 6.62 11.48
CA ALA A 76 3.35 7.41 12.61
C ALA A 76 2.99 6.81 13.99
N PHE A 77 1.95 5.97 14.04
CA PHE A 77 1.45 5.34 15.25
C PHE A 77 1.72 3.83 15.28
N MET A 78 2.35 3.25 14.27
CA MET A 78 2.75 1.85 14.32
C MET A 78 3.87 1.65 15.35
N ARG A 79 4.10 0.41 15.79
CA ARG A 79 5.25 0.08 16.63
C ARG A 79 6.54 0.17 15.80
N GLU A 80 7.66 0.48 16.45
CA GLU A 80 8.98 0.43 15.81
C GLU A 80 9.24 -0.98 15.24
N SER A 81 10.05 -1.06 14.19
CA SER A 81 10.42 -2.30 13.48
C SER A 81 9.25 -3.07 12.85
N THR A 82 8.09 -2.43 12.67
CA THR A 82 6.97 -2.98 11.90
C THR A 82 7.07 -2.58 10.42
N TRP A 83 6.15 -3.07 9.59
CA TRP A 83 6.22 -2.96 8.13
C TRP A 83 5.05 -2.19 7.52
N LEU A 84 5.37 -1.31 6.59
CA LEU A 84 4.43 -0.53 5.80
C LEU A 84 4.64 -0.80 4.31
N VAL A 85 3.63 -1.39 3.67
CA VAL A 85 3.60 -1.69 2.23
C VAL A 85 2.65 -0.72 1.53
N GLU A 86 3.22 0.22 0.79
CA GLU A 86 2.50 1.23 0.03
C GLU A 86 2.25 0.77 -1.42
N LEU A 87 0.99 0.60 -1.80
CA LEU A 87 0.57 0.26 -3.15
C LEU A 87 0.48 1.53 -4.01
N MET A 88 1.44 1.68 -4.92
CA MET A 88 1.59 2.86 -5.77
C MET A 88 1.09 2.57 -7.20
N PRO A 89 0.11 3.31 -7.74
CA PRO A 89 -0.26 3.18 -9.15
C PRO A 89 0.89 3.57 -10.09
N GLN A 90 0.76 3.23 -11.36
CA GLN A 90 1.71 3.66 -12.39
C GLN A 90 1.63 5.16 -12.66
N ALA A 91 2.71 5.69 -13.24
CA ALA A 91 2.76 7.02 -13.84
C ALA A 91 1.66 7.24 -14.90
N VAL A 92 1.14 8.47 -14.99
CA VAL A 92 0.19 8.87 -16.05
C VAL A 92 0.97 9.21 -17.31
N LYS A 93 0.54 8.69 -18.47
CA LYS A 93 1.18 8.95 -19.76
C LYS A 93 0.46 10.07 -20.52
N ASP A 94 1.24 10.86 -21.26
CA ASP A 94 0.72 11.83 -22.20
C ASP A 94 0.82 11.24 -23.62
N PRO A 95 -0.31 10.92 -24.28
CA PRO A 95 -0.29 10.31 -25.61
C PRO A 95 0.32 11.24 -26.67
N LEU A 96 0.30 12.56 -26.45
CA LEU A 96 0.85 13.57 -27.36
C LEU A 96 2.36 13.73 -27.19
N LYS A 97 2.93 13.31 -26.05
CA LYS A 97 4.38 13.33 -25.79
C LYS A 97 5.03 11.96 -26.03
N ARG A 98 4.55 11.19 -27.03
CA ARG A 98 5.20 9.93 -27.46
C ARG A 98 6.70 10.07 -27.77
N TRP A 99 7.18 11.28 -28.05
CA TRP A 99 8.57 11.61 -28.37
C TRP A 99 9.40 12.13 -27.19
N SER A 100 8.81 12.29 -26.00
CA SER A 100 9.56 12.57 -24.77
C SER A 100 10.33 11.30 -24.35
N PRO A 101 11.61 11.40 -23.91
CA PRO A 101 12.38 10.24 -23.44
C PRO A 101 11.69 9.43 -22.34
N THR A 102 10.73 10.02 -21.61
CA THR A 102 9.96 9.32 -20.59
C THR A 102 8.51 9.04 -20.99
N GLY A 103 7.93 9.79 -21.94
CA GLY A 103 6.51 9.68 -22.32
C GLY A 103 5.49 9.88 -21.17
N ARG A 104 5.95 10.36 -20.01
CA ARG A 104 5.17 10.50 -18.77
C ARG A 104 4.65 11.93 -18.62
N TYR A 105 3.35 12.07 -18.36
CA TYR A 105 2.73 13.32 -17.92
C TYR A 105 3.08 13.62 -16.46
N GLU A 106 2.97 12.59 -15.60
CA GLU A 106 3.29 12.67 -14.19
C GLU A 106 4.08 11.44 -13.76
N VAL A 107 5.14 11.62 -12.99
CA VAL A 107 5.96 10.53 -12.45
C VAL A 107 5.41 10.04 -11.11
N THR A 108 5.49 8.74 -10.88
CA THR A 108 5.42 8.17 -9.53
C THR A 108 6.84 7.90 -9.04
N ASN A 109 7.14 8.37 -7.84
CA ASN A 109 8.47 8.22 -7.23
C ASN A 109 8.49 6.99 -6.32
N CYS A 110 8.05 5.84 -6.83
CA CYS A 110 8.15 4.59 -6.09
C CYS A 110 9.42 3.83 -6.50
N MET A 111 10.43 3.91 -5.64
CA MET A 111 11.58 3.02 -5.64
C MET A 111 11.22 1.77 -4.82
N GLU A 112 11.06 0.63 -5.47
CA GLU A 112 10.70 -0.67 -4.87
C GLU A 112 11.88 -1.26 -4.09
N ARG A 113 12.31 -0.55 -3.05
CA ARG A 113 13.38 -0.92 -2.12
C ARG A 113 12.95 -0.52 -0.72
N ILE A 114 13.40 -1.28 0.26
CA ILE A 114 13.18 -0.98 1.68
C ILE A 114 13.76 0.40 2.00
N ASN A 115 12.94 1.25 2.59
CA ASN A 115 13.21 2.64 2.93
C ASN A 115 13.74 3.45 1.73
N GLY A 116 13.37 3.05 0.51
CA GLY A 116 13.85 3.66 -0.72
C GLY A 116 13.31 5.07 -0.95
N ASN A 117 12.22 5.46 -0.29
CA ASN A 117 11.46 6.68 -0.62
C ASN A 117 11.36 7.67 0.56
N PRO A 118 12.46 8.04 1.24
CA PRO A 118 12.39 8.87 2.45
C PRO A 118 11.93 10.31 2.20
N GLY A 119 11.91 10.75 0.93
CA GLY A 119 11.39 12.05 0.50
C GLY A 119 9.89 12.07 0.21
N SER A 120 9.22 10.90 0.14
CA SER A 120 7.75 10.87 0.07
C SER A 120 7.16 11.14 1.46
N LEU A 121 5.93 11.66 1.53
CA LEU A 121 5.27 11.89 2.83
C LEU A 121 5.20 10.61 3.66
N VAL A 122 4.79 9.51 3.02
CA VAL A 122 4.64 8.19 3.67
C VAL A 122 6.00 7.64 4.11
N GLY A 123 7.01 7.67 3.23
CA GLY A 123 8.35 7.20 3.55
C GLY A 123 9.05 8.05 4.62
N HIS A 124 8.81 9.37 4.63
CA HIS A 124 9.32 10.25 5.68
C HIS A 124 8.71 9.92 7.03
N VAL A 125 7.39 9.71 7.09
CA VAL A 125 6.69 9.32 8.31
C VAL A 125 7.20 7.97 8.82
N ALA A 126 7.32 6.98 7.94
CA ALA A 126 7.85 5.67 8.31
C ALA A 126 9.27 5.74 8.88
N LEU A 127 10.15 6.52 8.23
CA LEU A 127 11.52 6.74 8.72
C LEU A 127 11.52 7.35 10.14
N ARG A 128 10.66 8.34 10.40
CA ARG A 128 10.57 8.99 11.72
C ARG A 128 9.98 8.07 12.79
N ALA A 129 9.08 7.18 12.41
CA ALA A 129 8.45 6.20 13.29
C ALA A 129 9.28 4.90 13.44
N GLN A 130 10.45 4.81 12.80
CA GLN A 130 11.27 3.59 12.74
C GLN A 130 10.51 2.38 12.20
N VAL A 131 9.64 2.61 11.20
CA VAL A 131 8.86 1.59 10.49
C VAL A 131 9.55 1.32 9.14
N TYR A 132 9.67 0.04 8.76
CA TYR A 132 10.18 -0.32 7.44
C TYR A 132 9.15 0.05 6.38
N HIS A 133 9.51 0.92 5.44
CA HIS A 133 8.66 1.30 4.32
C HIS A 133 9.10 0.63 3.03
N LEU A 134 8.16 0.00 2.34
CA LEU A 134 8.34 -0.44 0.95
C LEU A 134 7.16 0.08 0.14
N CYS A 135 7.45 0.66 -1.03
CA CYS A 135 6.41 0.90 -2.01
C CYS A 135 6.46 -0.18 -3.10
N MET A 136 5.30 -0.57 -3.60
CA MET A 136 5.13 -1.56 -4.65
C MET A 136 4.35 -0.90 -5.78
N ASN A 137 4.89 -0.91 -7.00
CA ASN A 137 4.15 -0.46 -8.16
C ASN A 137 3.09 -1.51 -8.54
N VAL A 138 1.84 -1.11 -8.45
CA VAL A 138 0.67 -1.90 -8.89
C VAL A 138 0.26 -1.52 -10.31
N ASN A 139 -0.75 -2.18 -10.86
CA ASN A 139 -1.21 -2.01 -12.26
C ASN A 139 -0.07 -2.24 -13.28
N ARG A 140 0.84 -3.19 -12.99
CA ARG A 140 1.96 -3.48 -13.90
C ARG A 140 1.43 -3.82 -15.30
N GLY A 141 1.96 -3.15 -16.31
CA GLY A 141 1.50 -3.28 -17.69
C GLY A 141 0.25 -2.47 -18.07
N ARG A 142 -0.43 -1.84 -17.11
CA ARG A 142 -1.58 -0.96 -17.33
C ARG A 142 -1.25 0.48 -16.93
N PHE A 143 -1.11 1.35 -17.92
CA PHE A 143 -0.92 2.79 -17.72
C PHE A 143 -2.24 3.50 -18.00
N PHE A 144 -2.49 4.60 -17.29
CA PHE A 144 -3.55 5.53 -17.65
C PHE A 144 -2.97 6.65 -18.50
N GLU A 145 -3.66 6.97 -19.58
CA GLU A 145 -3.45 8.17 -20.36
C GLU A 145 -4.19 9.35 -19.73
N VAL A 146 -3.71 10.58 -19.97
CA VAL A 146 -4.32 11.84 -19.51
C VAL A 146 -5.84 11.88 -19.71
N GLN A 147 -6.32 11.37 -20.84
CA GLN A 147 -7.72 11.37 -21.25
C GLN A 147 -8.60 10.33 -20.53
N GLU A 148 -8.00 9.33 -19.89
CA GLU A 148 -8.73 8.27 -19.16
C GLU A 148 -9.03 8.67 -17.71
N LEU A 149 -8.47 9.79 -17.24
CA LEU A 149 -8.62 10.27 -15.87
C LEU A 149 -9.37 11.60 -15.83
N GLN A 150 -10.25 11.78 -14.83
CA GLN A 150 -10.93 13.06 -14.60
C GLN A 150 -9.95 14.21 -14.34
N HIS A 151 -8.82 13.89 -13.69
CA HIS A 151 -7.67 14.76 -13.55
C HIS A 151 -6.42 13.96 -13.91
N PRO A 152 -5.48 14.53 -14.69
CA PRO A 152 -4.29 13.81 -15.15
C PRO A 152 -3.25 13.67 -14.03
N HIS A 153 -3.64 13.01 -12.94
CA HIS A 153 -2.83 12.78 -11.77
C HIS A 153 -3.00 11.33 -11.30
N TRP A 154 -1.92 10.62 -10.96
CA TRP A 154 -1.99 9.24 -10.46
C TRP A 154 -2.85 9.09 -9.19
N ARG A 155 -3.08 10.17 -8.42
CA ARG A 155 -4.03 10.17 -7.29
C ARG A 155 -5.49 10.00 -7.73
N ALA A 156 -5.79 10.33 -8.98
CA ALA A 156 -7.09 10.15 -9.61
C ALA A 156 -7.27 8.76 -10.24
N THR A 157 -6.27 7.88 -10.18
CA THR A 157 -6.42 6.47 -10.60
C THR A 157 -7.64 5.86 -9.92
N PRO A 158 -8.63 5.34 -10.65
CA PRO A 158 -9.89 4.87 -10.06
C PRO A 158 -9.66 3.60 -9.25
N SER A 159 -8.92 2.65 -9.83
CA SER A 159 -8.76 1.31 -9.29
C SER A 159 -7.31 0.80 -9.38
N LEU A 160 -6.97 -0.09 -8.45
CA LEU A 160 -5.69 -0.76 -8.35
C LEU A 160 -5.88 -2.27 -8.49
N TYR A 161 -5.08 -2.84 -9.39
CA TYR A 161 -4.88 -4.24 -9.62
C TYR A 161 -3.50 -4.63 -9.08
N ILE A 162 -3.48 -5.58 -8.14
CA ILE A 162 -2.26 -6.06 -7.50
C ILE A 162 -1.82 -7.35 -8.19
N ASP A 163 -0.55 -7.40 -8.57
CA ASP A 163 0.09 -8.66 -8.94
C ASP A 163 0.37 -9.46 -7.66
N PHE A 164 -0.45 -10.49 -7.40
CA PHE A 164 -0.33 -11.29 -6.18
C PHE A 164 1.00 -12.03 -6.08
N ARG A 165 1.65 -12.38 -7.19
CA ARG A 165 2.97 -13.01 -7.14
C ARG A 165 4.00 -12.01 -6.59
N ALA A 166 4.01 -10.80 -7.13
CA ALA A 166 4.90 -9.76 -6.65
C ALA A 166 4.60 -9.36 -5.20
N LEU A 167 3.32 -9.38 -4.79
CA LEU A 167 2.94 -9.14 -3.40
C LEU A 167 3.51 -10.21 -2.45
N ARG A 168 3.45 -11.49 -2.82
CA ARG A 168 4.05 -12.58 -2.02
C ARG A 168 5.55 -12.37 -1.82
N GLU A 169 6.26 -11.99 -2.89
CA GLU A 169 7.70 -11.67 -2.82
C GLU A 169 7.98 -10.50 -1.87
N VAL A 170 7.12 -9.47 -1.86
CA VAL A 170 7.21 -8.34 -0.93
C VAL A 170 6.94 -8.74 0.52
N LEU A 171 5.96 -9.63 0.76
CA LEU A 171 5.55 -10.03 2.11
C LEU A 171 6.50 -11.04 2.76
N ALA A 172 7.29 -11.76 1.97
CA ALA A 172 8.18 -12.81 2.47
C ALA A 172 9.12 -12.31 3.59
N LEU A 173 9.75 -11.15 3.38
CA LEU A 173 10.68 -10.59 4.36
C LEU A 173 10.00 -10.10 5.66
N PRO A 174 8.92 -9.28 5.61
CA PRO A 174 8.16 -8.95 6.81
C PRO A 174 7.74 -10.18 7.62
N LEU A 175 7.21 -11.21 6.95
CA LEU A 175 6.70 -12.41 7.60
C LEU A 175 7.82 -13.27 8.18
N SER A 176 8.97 -13.37 7.52
CA SER A 176 10.12 -14.10 8.07
C SER A 176 10.65 -13.45 9.34
N VAL A 177 10.76 -12.12 9.36
CA VAL A 177 11.22 -11.37 10.54
C VAL A 177 10.24 -11.54 11.71
N ILE A 178 8.93 -11.38 11.46
CA ILE A 178 7.91 -11.58 12.50
C ILE A 178 7.95 -13.01 13.04
N GLN A 179 8.14 -14.01 12.18
CA GLN A 179 8.24 -15.41 12.60
C GLN A 179 9.46 -15.65 13.51
N GLU A 180 10.59 -15.00 13.23
CA GLU A 180 11.81 -15.11 14.04
C GLU A 180 11.63 -14.43 15.41
N ASP A 181 11.06 -13.22 15.45
CA ASP A 181 10.80 -12.48 16.69
C ASP A 181 9.87 -13.25 17.63
N TRP A 182 8.94 -14.05 17.11
CA TRP A 182 8.04 -14.90 17.92
C TRP A 182 8.72 -16.14 18.52
N LYS A 183 9.89 -16.52 18.02
CA LYS A 183 10.65 -17.67 18.54
C LYS A 183 11.64 -17.27 19.64
N ALA A 184 11.98 -15.98 19.73
CA ALA A 184 12.89 -15.41 20.73
C ALA A 184 12.19 -15.13 22.07
#